data_AF-A0A7C3G3B4-F1
#
_entry.id   AF-A0A7C3G3B4-F1
#
_cell.length_a   1.000
_cell.length_b   1.000
_cell.length_c   1.000
_cell.angle_alpha   90.00
_cell.angle_beta   90.00
_cell.angle_gamma   90.00
#
_symmetry.space_group_name_H-M   'P 1'
#
loop_
_entity.id
_entity.type
_entity.pdbx_description
1 polymer ?
#
loop_
_entity_poly.entity_id
_entity_poly.type
_entity_poly.pdbx_seq_one_letter_code
_entity_poly.pdbx_strand_id
1 'polypeptide(L)'
;MDPPPHTPRAIGGSFEFSYQFLKVKVTRMMFKPVDPILIFGNDAQSGSYILRLKVHNPLEMAFGRFKRGKRIAVLAGRYVYVGSAMGEKGSASLGRRLLRHATRSGDKAPHAIRAVMLSRFKAIGLGSGDLRPPAGKKLHWNVDYLLDHPAVELSGALIFRSETRLEATLAKLLADDPATFALEKGLGANDAPGQTHLLGVYAGRELSLLQMINAPFL
;
A
#
# COMPACT_ATOMS: atom_id res chain seq x y z
N MET A 1 -32.44 11.10 -76.03
CA MET A 1 -31.37 11.88 -75.39
C MET A 1 -31.53 11.65 -73.89
N ASP A 2 -30.83 10.68 -73.36
CA ASP A 2 -30.89 10.33 -71.95
C ASP A 2 -29.92 11.21 -71.13
N PRO A 3 -30.30 11.64 -69.91
CA PRO A 3 -29.39 12.36 -69.03
C PRO A 3 -28.29 11.42 -68.48
N PRO A 4 -27.10 11.95 -68.16
CA PRO A 4 -25.97 11.14 -67.70
C PRO A 4 -26.20 10.61 -66.26
N PRO A 5 -25.61 9.46 -65.91
CA PRO A 5 -25.75 8.87 -64.58
C PRO A 5 -24.98 9.65 -63.52
N HIS A 6 -25.63 9.91 -62.38
CA HIS A 6 -25.03 10.50 -61.19
C HIS A 6 -24.09 9.52 -60.48
N THR A 7 -22.82 9.90 -60.33
CA THR A 7 -21.87 9.29 -59.39
C THR A 7 -22.24 9.58 -57.93
N PRO A 8 -22.24 8.58 -57.02
CA PRO A 8 -22.35 8.84 -55.58
C PRO A 8 -21.03 9.42 -55.03
N ARG A 9 -21.11 10.55 -54.32
CA ARG A 9 -20.01 11.07 -53.49
C ARG A 9 -19.80 10.18 -52.27
N ALA A 10 -18.60 9.61 -52.12
CA ALA A 10 -18.16 8.98 -50.89
C ALA A 10 -17.93 10.06 -49.80
N ILE A 11 -18.70 9.97 -48.71
CA ILE A 11 -18.45 10.70 -47.47
C ILE A 11 -17.67 9.73 -46.56
N GLY A 12 -16.34 9.77 -46.64
CA GLY A 12 -15.46 8.91 -45.86
C GLY A 12 -14.24 9.70 -45.40
N GLY A 13 -14.36 10.38 -44.27
CA GLY A 13 -13.24 11.20 -43.77
C GLY A 13 -13.59 12.09 -42.59
N SER A 14 -14.12 11.52 -41.50
CA SER A 14 -14.16 12.21 -40.19
C SER A 14 -14.49 11.32 -39.01
N PHE A 15 -14.97 10.09 -39.22
CA PHE A 15 -15.40 9.21 -38.12
C PHE A 15 -14.32 8.30 -37.51
N GLU A 16 -13.23 7.98 -38.22
CA GLU A 16 -12.18 7.11 -37.65
C GLU A 16 -11.20 7.85 -36.73
N PHE A 17 -10.89 9.12 -37.04
CA PHE A 17 -9.93 9.88 -36.24
C PHE A 17 -10.51 10.24 -34.86
N SER A 18 -11.82 10.47 -34.77
CA SER A 18 -12.50 10.72 -33.49
C SER A 18 -12.57 9.46 -32.63
N TYR A 19 -12.73 8.27 -33.24
CA TYR A 19 -12.82 7.00 -32.51
C TYR A 19 -11.49 6.59 -31.85
N GLN A 20 -10.36 6.78 -32.53
CA GLN A 20 -9.04 6.46 -31.96
C GLN A 20 -8.64 7.45 -30.85
N PHE A 21 -8.90 8.74 -31.03
CA PHE A 21 -8.68 9.73 -29.97
C PHE A 21 -9.61 9.52 -28.77
N LEU A 22 -10.87 9.16 -29.00
CA LEU A 22 -11.81 8.84 -27.94
C LEU A 22 -11.41 7.55 -27.22
N LYS A 23 -10.96 6.50 -27.92
CA LYS A 23 -10.37 5.31 -27.29
C LYS A 23 -9.17 5.66 -26.42
N VAL A 24 -8.19 6.41 -26.92
CA VAL A 24 -7.00 6.80 -26.13
C VAL A 24 -7.39 7.65 -24.90
N LYS A 25 -8.32 8.58 -25.05
CA LYS A 25 -8.79 9.44 -23.94
C LYS A 25 -9.62 8.67 -22.92
N VAL A 26 -10.43 7.70 -23.36
CA VAL A 26 -11.22 6.78 -22.52
C VAL A 26 -10.32 5.75 -21.82
N THR A 27 -9.35 5.14 -22.52
CA THR A 27 -8.36 4.23 -21.91
C THR A 27 -7.51 4.97 -20.86
N ARG A 28 -7.18 6.26 -21.08
CA ARG A 28 -6.47 7.10 -20.11
C ARG A 28 -7.37 7.64 -18.98
N MET A 29 -8.69 7.71 -19.19
CA MET A 29 -9.69 8.04 -18.16
C MET A 29 -10.16 6.84 -17.32
N MET A 30 -10.10 5.62 -17.85
CA MET A 30 -10.57 4.39 -17.18
C MET A 30 -9.53 3.75 -16.24
N PHE A 31 -8.28 4.20 -16.25
CA PHE A 31 -7.27 3.83 -15.26
C PHE A 31 -6.63 5.08 -14.68
N LYS A 32 -7.39 5.90 -13.93
CA LYS A 32 -6.73 6.72 -12.91
C LYS A 32 -6.12 5.73 -11.92
N PRO A 33 -4.79 5.74 -11.69
CA PRO A 33 -4.21 4.94 -10.62
C PRO A 33 -4.92 5.37 -9.34
N VAL A 34 -5.58 4.42 -8.67
CA VAL A 34 -6.08 4.66 -7.32
C VAL A 34 -4.88 5.07 -6.49
N ASP A 35 -5.00 6.18 -5.74
CA ASP A 35 -3.87 6.67 -4.96
C ASP A 35 -3.44 5.55 -4.00
N PRO A 36 -2.20 5.05 -4.10
CA PRO A 36 -1.75 3.96 -3.24
C PRO A 36 -1.66 4.41 -1.77
N ILE A 37 -1.70 5.73 -1.51
CA ILE A 37 -1.59 6.33 -0.20
C ILE A 37 -2.84 7.17 0.10
N LEU A 38 -3.59 6.77 1.12
CA LEU A 38 -4.69 7.56 1.67
C LEU A 38 -4.26 8.14 3.01
N ILE A 39 -4.47 9.45 3.21
CA ILE A 39 -4.02 10.17 4.41
C ILE A 39 -5.23 10.90 5.02
N PHE A 40 -5.47 10.65 6.30
CA PHE A 40 -6.54 11.22 7.09
C PHE A 40 -5.97 11.98 8.30
N GLY A 41 -6.75 12.90 8.83
CA GLY A 41 -6.40 13.68 10.03
C GLY A 41 -5.67 14.99 9.74
N ASN A 42 -5.18 15.61 10.82
CA ASN A 42 -4.64 16.97 10.81
C ASN A 42 -3.12 16.99 10.51
N ASP A 43 -2.41 18.03 10.95
CA ASP A 43 -0.98 18.26 10.71
C ASP A 43 -0.03 17.50 11.66
N ALA A 44 -0.57 16.60 12.50
CA ALA A 44 0.20 15.76 13.41
C ALA A 44 1.35 15.00 12.72
N GLN A 45 2.48 14.92 13.42
CA GLN A 45 3.69 14.18 13.02
C GLN A 45 3.71 12.72 13.51
N SER A 46 2.69 12.38 14.28
CA SER A 46 2.43 11.09 14.90
C SER A 46 1.13 10.48 14.35
N GLY A 47 0.94 9.18 14.61
CA GLY A 47 -0.31 8.52 14.31
C GLY A 47 -0.21 7.01 14.12
N SER A 48 -1.23 6.47 13.47
CA SER A 48 -1.37 5.04 13.17
C SER A 48 -1.56 4.83 11.68
N TYR A 49 -1.26 3.63 11.20
CA TYR A 49 -1.32 3.32 9.79
C TYR A 49 -1.64 1.84 9.54
N ILE A 50 -2.16 1.58 8.35
CA ILE A 50 -2.33 0.24 7.78
C ILE A 50 -1.47 0.19 6.51
N LEU A 51 -0.53 -0.75 6.45
CA LEU A 51 0.21 -1.07 5.23
C LEU A 51 -0.52 -2.17 4.47
N ARG A 52 -0.59 -2.05 3.15
CA ARG A 52 -1.07 -3.09 2.24
C ARG A 52 0.13 -3.74 1.55
N LEU A 53 0.20 -5.05 1.63
CA LEU A 53 1.30 -5.84 1.10
C LEU A 53 0.76 -6.86 0.09
N LYS A 54 1.54 -7.14 -0.95
CA LYS A 54 1.31 -8.25 -1.88
C LYS A 54 2.51 -9.18 -1.84
N VAL A 55 2.28 -10.45 -1.62
CA VAL A 55 3.28 -11.51 -1.67
C VAL A 55 3.10 -12.24 -2.99
N HIS A 56 4.09 -12.17 -3.88
CA HIS A 56 3.97 -12.69 -5.25
C HIS A 56 4.10 -14.22 -5.31
N ASN A 57 4.99 -14.79 -4.50
CA ASN A 57 5.26 -16.23 -4.44
C ASN A 57 5.24 -16.69 -2.99
N PRO A 58 4.82 -17.94 -2.69
CA PRO A 58 4.89 -18.47 -1.33
C PRO A 58 6.31 -18.40 -0.75
N LEU A 59 6.41 -18.05 0.53
CA LEU A 59 7.65 -17.88 1.26
C LEU A 59 7.62 -18.72 2.52
N GLU A 60 8.79 -19.12 2.99
CA GLU A 60 8.96 -19.65 4.34
C GLU A 60 10.08 -18.86 5.01
N MET A 61 9.75 -18.10 6.07
CA MET A 61 10.70 -17.15 6.64
C MET A 61 10.53 -16.94 8.14
N ALA A 62 11.61 -16.50 8.79
CA ALA A 62 11.58 -16.06 10.18
C ALA A 62 11.29 -14.56 10.28
N PHE A 63 10.53 -14.16 11.30
CA PHE A 63 10.17 -12.77 11.58
C PHE A 63 11.01 -12.21 12.74
N GLY A 64 12.34 -12.20 12.56
CA GLY A 64 13.28 -11.86 13.61
C GLY A 64 13.28 -12.90 14.73
N ARG A 65 13.20 -12.45 15.99
CA ARG A 65 13.17 -13.33 17.18
C ARG A 65 11.77 -13.89 17.49
N PHE A 66 10.75 -13.51 16.73
CA PHE A 66 9.37 -13.97 16.95
C PHE A 66 9.32 -15.50 16.99
N LYS A 67 8.64 -16.05 18.01
CA LYS A 67 8.62 -17.49 18.30
C LYS A 67 10.02 -18.15 18.22
N ARG A 68 11.03 -17.50 18.81
CA ARG A 68 12.43 -17.96 18.83
C ARG A 68 13.03 -18.15 17.42
N GLY A 69 12.58 -17.35 16.45
CA GLY A 69 13.04 -17.45 15.06
C GLY A 69 12.43 -18.59 14.27
N LYS A 70 11.33 -19.20 14.75
CA LYS A 70 10.58 -20.20 13.99
C LYS A 70 10.20 -19.64 12.62
N ARG A 71 10.42 -20.43 11.58
CA ARG A 71 9.99 -20.11 10.23
C ARG A 71 8.48 -20.30 10.09
N ILE A 72 7.83 -19.36 9.42
CA ILE A 72 6.38 -19.32 9.21
C ILE A 72 6.16 -19.29 7.70
N ALA A 73 5.23 -20.13 7.24
CA ALA A 73 4.79 -20.12 5.86
C ALA A 73 3.94 -18.87 5.58
N VAL A 74 4.26 -18.18 4.50
CA VAL A 74 3.52 -17.01 4.00
C VAL A 74 3.12 -17.34 2.58
N LEU A 75 1.83 -17.61 2.36
CA LEU A 75 1.33 -17.93 1.03
C LEU A 75 1.38 -16.71 0.10
N ALA A 76 1.37 -16.95 -1.21
CA ALA A 76 1.15 -15.86 -2.15
C ALA A 76 -0.25 -15.26 -1.91
N GLY A 77 -0.37 -13.94 -1.95
CA GLY A 77 -1.62 -13.27 -1.65
C GLY A 77 -1.47 -11.86 -1.12
N ARG A 78 -2.55 -11.35 -0.53
CA ARG A 78 -2.64 -10.00 0.02
C ARG A 78 -2.54 -10.06 1.54
N TYR A 79 -1.86 -9.09 2.11
CA TYR A 79 -1.65 -8.97 3.54
C TYR A 79 -1.82 -7.52 3.97
N VAL A 80 -2.21 -7.33 5.23
CA VAL A 80 -2.25 -6.02 5.87
C VAL A 80 -1.45 -6.03 7.16
N TYR A 81 -0.79 -4.92 7.43
CA TYR A 81 -0.07 -4.69 8.67
C TYR A 81 -0.53 -3.41 9.35
N VAL A 82 -0.88 -3.48 10.62
CA VAL A 82 -1.20 -2.29 11.44
C VAL A 82 0.02 -1.88 12.26
N GLY A 83 0.26 -0.58 12.36
CA GLY A 83 1.26 -0.07 13.29
C GLY A 83 1.03 1.40 13.63
N SER A 84 1.89 1.90 14.52
CA SER A 84 1.89 3.29 14.94
C SER A 84 3.30 3.87 15.06
N ALA A 85 3.32 5.20 15.11
CA ALA A 85 4.51 6.01 15.29
C ALA A 85 4.11 7.28 16.02
N MET A 86 4.41 7.35 17.32
CA MET A 86 3.91 8.42 18.19
C MET A 86 4.94 9.52 18.48
N GLY A 87 6.15 9.43 17.93
CA GLY A 87 7.16 10.46 18.11
C GLY A 87 6.88 11.69 17.24
N GLU A 88 7.21 12.88 17.72
CA GLU A 88 7.11 14.10 16.90
C GLU A 88 8.29 14.26 15.93
N LYS A 89 9.44 13.69 16.28
CA LYS A 89 10.71 13.81 15.55
C LYS A 89 11.47 12.48 15.51
N GLY A 90 12.51 12.44 14.67
CA GLY A 90 13.41 11.29 14.57
C GLY A 90 12.73 10.01 14.06
N SER A 91 13.37 8.86 14.26
CA SER A 91 12.92 7.55 13.73
C SER A 91 11.58 7.06 14.30
N ALA A 92 11.10 7.67 15.38
CA ALA A 92 9.80 7.42 15.97
C ALA A 92 8.65 8.25 15.37
N SER A 93 8.96 9.23 14.52
CA SER A 93 7.95 10.01 13.76
C SER A 93 7.30 9.21 12.64
N LEU A 94 6.04 9.52 12.36
CA LEU A 94 5.21 8.80 11.41
C LEU A 94 5.81 8.80 10.00
N GLY A 95 6.23 9.97 9.50
CA GLY A 95 6.86 10.09 8.18
C GLY A 95 8.09 9.20 8.05
N ARG A 96 8.99 9.21 9.04
CA ARG A 96 10.22 8.38 9.03
C ARG A 96 9.93 6.90 9.22
N ARG A 97 8.93 6.54 10.05
CA ARG A 97 8.53 5.14 10.25
C ARG A 97 8.01 4.52 8.96
N LEU A 98 7.08 5.19 8.29
CA LEU A 98 6.50 4.75 7.02
C LEU A 98 7.56 4.66 5.92
N LEU A 99 8.44 5.66 5.81
CA LEU A 99 9.56 5.63 4.85
C LEU A 99 10.52 4.46 5.10
N ARG A 100 10.75 4.11 6.37
CA ARG A 100 11.56 2.94 6.72
C ARG A 100 10.89 1.64 6.30
N HIS A 101 9.56 1.50 6.38
CA HIS A 101 8.87 0.34 5.85
C HIS A 101 8.98 0.23 4.33
N ALA A 102 8.90 1.35 3.61
CA ALA A 102 9.09 1.40 2.16
C ALA A 102 10.56 1.27 1.70
N THR A 103 11.52 1.28 2.63
CA THR A 103 12.94 1.08 2.36
C THR A 103 13.33 -0.37 2.65
N ARG A 104 14.21 -0.97 1.84
CA ARG A 104 14.82 -2.27 2.12
C ARG A 104 16.22 -2.11 2.72
N SER A 105 16.73 -3.17 3.34
CA SER A 105 18.07 -3.24 3.90
C SER A 105 19.12 -3.58 2.83
N GLY A 106 20.39 -3.27 3.12
CA GLY A 106 21.49 -3.42 2.18
C GLY A 106 21.29 -2.61 0.89
N ASP A 107 21.75 -3.15 -0.23
CA ASP A 107 21.68 -2.52 -1.55
C ASP A 107 20.39 -2.85 -2.33
N LYS A 108 19.41 -3.46 -1.66
CA LYS A 108 18.15 -3.84 -2.29
C LYS A 108 17.36 -2.59 -2.71
N ALA A 109 16.78 -2.64 -3.91
CA ALA A 109 15.91 -1.59 -4.39
C ALA A 109 14.73 -1.35 -3.43
N PRO A 110 14.41 -0.09 -3.10
CA PRO A 110 13.26 0.21 -2.25
C PRO A 110 11.94 -0.15 -2.93
N HIS A 111 10.85 -0.20 -2.16
CA HIS A 111 9.51 -0.34 -2.73
C HIS A 111 9.16 0.87 -3.60
N ALA A 112 8.48 0.64 -4.73
CA ALA A 112 8.12 1.70 -5.67
C ALA A 112 7.30 2.83 -5.01
N ILE A 113 6.43 2.47 -4.06
CA ILE A 113 5.62 3.43 -3.28
C ILE A 113 6.46 4.45 -2.49
N ARG A 114 7.75 4.18 -2.23
CA ARG A 114 8.64 5.08 -1.49
C ARG A 114 8.75 6.46 -2.14
N ALA A 115 8.84 6.51 -3.46
CA ALA A 115 8.92 7.78 -4.19
C ALA A 115 7.62 8.58 -4.05
N VAL A 116 6.48 7.90 -4.11
CA VAL A 116 5.15 8.49 -3.89
C VAL A 116 5.02 9.00 -2.46
N MET A 117 5.45 8.23 -1.45
CA MET A 117 5.48 8.64 -0.06
C MET A 117 6.31 9.91 0.15
N LEU A 118 7.54 9.98 -0.38
CA LEU A 118 8.38 11.18 -0.26
C LEU A 118 7.69 12.43 -0.83
N SER A 119 7.11 12.30 -2.02
CA SER A 119 6.40 13.41 -2.66
C SER A 119 5.16 13.84 -1.87
N ARG A 120 4.33 12.88 -1.43
CA ARG A 120 3.12 13.16 -0.67
C ARG A 120 3.45 13.76 0.70
N PHE A 121 4.39 13.19 1.41
CA PHE A 121 4.76 13.62 2.76
C PHE A 121 5.34 15.03 2.75
N LYS A 122 6.18 15.36 1.76
CA LYS A 122 6.65 16.73 1.55
C LYS A 122 5.48 17.70 1.31
N ALA A 123 4.52 17.32 0.46
CA ALA A 123 3.38 18.17 0.10
C ALA A 123 2.45 18.48 1.29
N ILE A 124 2.34 17.57 2.27
CA ILE A 124 1.46 17.73 3.44
C ILE A 124 2.20 18.08 4.75
N GLY A 125 3.51 18.35 4.66
CA GLY A 125 4.34 18.65 5.83
C GLY A 125 4.49 17.49 6.82
N LEU A 126 4.45 16.24 6.35
CA LEU A 126 4.66 15.06 7.20
C LEU A 126 6.16 14.70 7.25
N GLY A 127 6.77 14.94 8.39
CA GLY A 127 8.20 14.83 8.62
C GLY A 127 8.97 16.08 8.17
N SER A 128 10.23 16.16 8.60
CA SER A 128 11.13 17.28 8.30
C SER A 128 12.47 16.78 7.77
N GLY A 129 13.06 17.55 6.85
CA GLY A 129 14.35 17.23 6.23
C GLY A 129 14.32 15.95 5.39
N ASP A 130 15.47 15.28 5.30
CA ASP A 130 15.54 13.96 4.67
C ASP A 130 14.91 12.89 5.58
N LEU A 131 13.90 12.20 5.05
CA LEU A 131 13.20 11.12 5.74
C LEU A 131 13.85 9.75 5.53
N ARG A 132 14.85 9.67 4.63
CA ARG A 132 15.55 8.42 4.33
C ARG A 132 16.39 7.97 5.53
N PRO A 133 16.47 6.66 5.82
CA PRO A 133 17.34 6.17 6.90
C PRO A 133 18.81 6.52 6.61
N PRO A 134 19.51 7.26 7.48
CA PRO A 134 20.85 7.78 7.17
C PRO A 134 21.94 6.69 7.14
N ALA A 135 21.82 5.67 7.98
CA ALA A 135 22.79 4.57 8.11
C ALA A 135 22.28 3.26 7.48
N GLY A 136 21.36 3.36 6.50
CA GLY A 136 20.64 2.20 5.97
C GLY A 136 19.60 1.63 6.94
N LYS A 137 18.81 0.66 6.46
CA LYS A 137 17.74 0.04 7.26
C LYS A 137 18.27 -1.19 8.01
N LYS A 138 18.14 -1.17 9.34
CA LYS A 138 18.13 -2.39 10.17
C LYS A 138 16.70 -2.91 10.27
N LEU A 139 16.51 -4.23 10.24
CA LEU A 139 15.18 -4.84 10.44
C LEU A 139 14.85 -4.84 11.94
N HIS A 140 13.73 -4.23 12.32
CA HIS A 140 13.37 -4.07 13.73
C HIS A 140 11.95 -4.58 14.02
N TRP A 141 10.97 -4.19 13.20
CA TRP A 141 9.60 -4.68 13.34
C TRP A 141 9.44 -6.02 12.62
N ASN A 142 8.52 -6.88 13.08
CA ASN A 142 8.30 -8.17 12.41
C ASN A 142 7.97 -7.99 10.92
N VAL A 143 7.14 -7.00 10.59
CA VAL A 143 6.80 -6.68 9.19
C VAL A 143 8.03 -6.25 8.36
N ASP A 144 9.08 -5.72 8.96
CA ASP A 144 10.29 -5.33 8.22
C ASP A 144 10.93 -6.53 7.55
N TYR A 145 10.91 -7.71 8.18
CA TYR A 145 11.46 -8.94 7.60
C TYR A 145 10.72 -9.29 6.32
N LEU A 146 9.38 -9.27 6.36
CA LEU A 146 8.55 -9.53 5.19
C LEU A 146 8.75 -8.49 4.09
N LEU A 147 8.73 -7.19 4.46
CA LEU A 147 8.96 -6.08 3.53
C LEU A 147 10.39 -5.99 3.01
N ASP A 148 11.34 -6.74 3.55
CA ASP A 148 12.72 -6.82 3.06
C ASP A 148 12.92 -7.92 2.01
N HIS A 149 11.94 -8.83 1.86
CA HIS A 149 11.97 -9.92 0.90
C HIS A 149 11.55 -9.47 -0.52
N PRO A 150 12.35 -9.75 -1.58
CA PRO A 150 12.10 -9.20 -2.92
C PRO A 150 10.77 -9.64 -3.55
N ALA A 151 10.23 -10.79 -3.16
CA ALA A 151 8.91 -11.26 -3.60
C ALA A 151 7.72 -10.56 -2.91
N VAL A 152 7.96 -9.54 -2.08
CA VAL A 152 6.92 -8.80 -1.36
C VAL A 152 6.90 -7.36 -1.83
N GLU A 153 5.74 -6.85 -2.18
CA GLU A 153 5.49 -5.47 -2.57
C GLU A 153 4.71 -4.75 -1.47
N LEU A 154 5.15 -3.55 -1.08
CA LEU A 154 4.34 -2.59 -0.34
C LEU A 154 3.46 -1.82 -1.34
N SER A 155 2.24 -2.28 -1.52
CA SER A 155 1.34 -1.79 -2.56
C SER A 155 0.49 -0.60 -2.13
N GLY A 156 0.42 -0.30 -0.84
CA GLY A 156 -0.31 0.86 -0.36
C GLY A 156 -0.18 1.16 1.13
N ALA A 157 -0.70 2.31 1.53
CA ALA A 157 -0.80 2.71 2.92
C ALA A 157 -2.07 3.54 3.19
N LEU A 158 -2.73 3.25 4.30
CA LEU A 158 -3.66 4.16 4.95
C LEU A 158 -2.97 4.78 6.15
N ILE A 159 -3.02 6.11 6.25
CA ILE A 159 -2.28 6.86 7.25
C ILE A 159 -3.26 7.75 8.00
N PHE A 160 -3.31 7.60 9.33
CA PHE A 160 -4.13 8.40 10.23
C PHE A 160 -3.21 9.29 11.05
N ARG A 161 -3.08 10.56 10.69
CA ARG A 161 -2.30 11.56 11.42
C ARG A 161 -3.08 11.99 12.66
N SER A 162 -2.56 11.66 13.83
CA SER A 162 -3.26 11.84 15.11
C SER A 162 -2.29 11.74 16.28
N GLU A 163 -2.47 12.60 17.28
CA GLU A 163 -1.77 12.48 18.57
C GLU A 163 -2.30 11.29 19.40
N THR A 164 -3.54 10.90 19.17
CA THR A 164 -4.12 9.67 19.73
C THR A 164 -3.65 8.45 18.94
N ARG A 165 -3.18 7.42 19.65
CA ARG A 165 -2.82 6.13 19.06
C ARG A 165 -4.08 5.33 18.74
N LEU A 166 -4.29 5.01 17.46
CA LEU A 166 -5.44 4.22 16.98
C LEU A 166 -5.10 2.75 16.66
N GLU A 167 -3.84 2.34 16.86
CA GLU A 167 -3.32 1.03 16.47
C GLU A 167 -4.15 -0.15 16.99
N ALA A 168 -4.46 -0.17 18.29
CA ALA A 168 -5.23 -1.25 18.90
C ALA A 168 -6.67 -1.32 18.32
N THR A 169 -7.29 -0.16 18.10
CA THR A 169 -8.62 -0.07 17.48
C THR A 169 -8.60 -0.59 16.05
N LEU A 170 -7.63 -0.17 15.24
CA LEU A 170 -7.46 -0.63 13.86
C LEU A 170 -7.14 -2.13 13.78
N ALA A 171 -6.28 -2.63 14.68
CA ALA A 171 -5.94 -4.03 14.77
C ALA A 171 -7.16 -4.89 15.11
N LYS A 172 -7.99 -4.43 16.06
CA LYS A 172 -9.26 -5.08 16.39
C LYS A 172 -10.23 -5.09 15.21
N LEU A 173 -10.43 -3.94 14.57
CA LEU A 173 -11.33 -3.83 13.42
C LEU A 173 -10.94 -4.79 12.29
N LEU A 174 -9.65 -4.88 11.97
CA LEU A 174 -9.21 -5.82 10.94
C LEU A 174 -9.34 -7.28 11.40
N ALA A 175 -9.01 -7.59 12.66
CA ALA A 175 -9.14 -8.96 13.18
C ALA A 175 -10.61 -9.44 13.23
N ASP A 176 -11.56 -8.52 13.41
CA ASP A 176 -12.99 -8.78 13.40
C ASP A 176 -13.58 -8.81 11.96
N ASP A 177 -12.84 -8.36 10.93
CA ASP A 177 -13.29 -8.36 9.53
C ASP A 177 -13.21 -9.78 8.92
N PRO A 178 -14.33 -10.32 8.38
CA PRO A 178 -14.38 -11.68 7.83
C PRO A 178 -13.53 -11.89 6.57
N ALA A 179 -13.00 -10.83 5.95
CA ALA A 179 -12.07 -10.91 4.84
C ALA A 179 -10.61 -11.14 5.28
N THR A 180 -10.30 -11.04 6.58
CA THR A 180 -8.95 -11.25 7.10
C THR A 180 -8.79 -12.56 7.86
N PHE A 181 -7.53 -12.97 8.04
CA PHE A 181 -7.14 -14.02 8.96
C PHE A 181 -5.78 -13.71 9.58
N ALA A 182 -5.54 -14.16 10.81
CA ALA A 182 -4.22 -14.03 11.43
C ALA A 182 -3.19 -14.89 10.71
N LEU A 183 -2.12 -14.28 10.16
CA LEU A 183 -1.01 -15.04 9.57
C LEU A 183 -0.36 -15.95 10.62
N GLU A 184 -0.14 -15.41 11.82
CA GLU A 184 0.32 -16.16 12.97
C GLU A 184 -0.04 -15.40 14.25
N LYS A 185 -0.51 -16.10 15.28
CA LYS A 185 -1.00 -15.48 16.52
C LYS A 185 0.09 -14.68 17.20
N GLY A 186 -0.17 -13.40 17.49
CA GLY A 186 0.77 -12.50 18.16
C GLY A 186 1.76 -11.79 17.23
N LEU A 187 1.74 -12.08 15.92
CA LEU A 187 2.75 -11.56 15.00
C LEU A 187 2.57 -10.05 14.79
N GLY A 188 3.66 -9.31 15.04
CA GLY A 188 3.70 -7.84 14.88
C GLY A 188 3.21 -7.04 16.09
N ALA A 189 2.62 -7.68 17.09
CA ALA A 189 1.96 -7.05 18.25
C ALA A 189 2.78 -7.20 19.54
N ASN A 190 4.11 -7.00 19.48
CA ASN A 190 4.99 -7.27 20.62
C ASN A 190 4.67 -6.43 21.87
N ASP A 191 4.09 -5.25 21.67
CA ASP A 191 3.66 -4.30 22.71
C ASP A 191 2.14 -4.30 22.95
N ALA A 192 1.39 -5.20 22.29
CA ALA A 192 -0.06 -5.31 22.40
C ALA A 192 -0.48 -6.77 22.68
N PRO A 193 -0.45 -7.21 23.95
CA PRO A 193 -0.80 -8.58 24.33
C PRO A 193 -2.17 -8.99 23.79
N GLY A 194 -2.24 -10.19 23.23
CA GLY A 194 -3.48 -10.77 22.69
C GLY A 194 -3.87 -10.31 21.28
N GLN A 195 -3.15 -9.35 20.69
CA GLN A 195 -3.42 -8.88 19.32
C GLN A 195 -2.51 -9.58 18.30
N THR A 196 -2.90 -9.48 17.02
CA THR A 196 -2.06 -9.80 15.86
C THR A 196 -2.13 -8.62 14.91
N HIS A 197 -0.99 -8.08 14.48
CA HIS A 197 -0.95 -6.90 13.62
C HIS A 197 -0.68 -7.21 12.16
N LEU A 198 -0.17 -8.41 11.85
CA LEU A 198 0.01 -8.89 10.47
C LEU A 198 -1.03 -9.95 10.13
N LEU A 199 -1.94 -9.60 9.21
CA LEU A 199 -3.08 -10.41 8.81
C LEU A 199 -3.00 -10.70 7.31
N GLY A 200 -3.42 -11.90 6.90
CA GLY A 200 -3.69 -12.22 5.50
C GLY A 200 -5.10 -11.80 5.11
N VAL A 201 -5.33 -11.65 3.81
CA VAL A 201 -6.64 -11.33 3.22
C VAL A 201 -7.05 -12.46 2.28
N TYR A 202 -8.27 -12.98 2.44
CA TYR A 202 -8.77 -14.07 1.59
C TYR A 202 -8.86 -13.65 0.11
N ALA A 203 -8.52 -14.57 -0.79
CA ALA A 203 -8.60 -14.34 -2.23
C ALA A 203 -10.04 -14.01 -2.66
N GLY A 204 -10.19 -13.08 -3.61
CA GLY A 204 -11.51 -12.62 -4.07
C GLY A 204 -12.32 -11.81 -3.06
N ARG A 205 -11.81 -11.62 -1.83
CA ARG A 205 -12.37 -10.68 -0.87
C ARG A 205 -11.63 -9.36 -1.00
N GLU A 206 -12.40 -8.30 -1.16
CA GLU A 206 -11.92 -6.96 -0.86
C GLU A 206 -12.17 -6.70 0.62
N LEU A 207 -11.20 -6.06 1.27
CA LEU A 207 -11.40 -5.56 2.62
C LEU A 207 -12.50 -4.52 2.56
N SER A 208 -13.56 -4.68 3.34
CA SER A 208 -14.52 -3.60 3.48
C SER A 208 -13.82 -2.44 4.19
N LEU A 209 -13.59 -1.33 3.51
CA LEU A 209 -13.20 -0.06 4.13
C LEU A 209 -14.34 0.93 4.34
N LEU A 210 -15.51 0.92 3.69
CA LEU A 210 -16.41 -0.13 3.18
C LEU A 210 -16.11 -0.78 1.81
N GLN A 211 -14.96 -0.59 1.14
CA GLN A 211 -14.37 -1.60 0.21
C GLN A 211 -12.85 -1.43 -0.08
N MET A 212 -12.21 -0.53 0.64
CA MET A 212 -10.88 0.02 0.37
C MET A 212 -10.89 1.58 0.35
N ILE A 213 -12.04 2.17 -0.04
CA ILE A 213 -12.18 3.51 -0.64
C ILE A 213 -11.27 3.68 -1.89
N ASN A 214 -11.38 3.07 -3.08
CA ASN A 214 -12.15 2.01 -3.76
C ASN A 214 -11.19 1.56 -4.88
N ALA A 215 -10.83 0.27 -5.02
CA ALA A 215 -9.69 -0.22 -5.84
C ALA A 215 -9.95 -0.23 -7.38
N PRO A 216 -8.90 -0.44 -8.21
CA PRO A 216 -8.78 -1.80 -8.74
C PRO A 216 -7.36 -2.35 -8.62
N PHE A 217 -7.28 -3.57 -8.08
CA PHE A 217 -6.24 -4.51 -8.47
C PHE A 217 -6.87 -5.45 -9.50
N LEU A 218 -6.82 -5.05 -10.78
CA LEU A 218 -6.97 -5.95 -11.93
C LEU A 218 -5.69 -5.87 -12.74
#